data_AF-A0A7C5VXP5-F1
#
_entry.id   AF-A0A7C5VXP5-F1
#
_cell.length_a   1.000
_cell.length_b   1.000
_cell.length_c   1.000
_cell.angle_alpha   90.00
_cell.angle_beta   90.00
_cell.angle_gamma   90.00
#
_symmetry.space_group_name_H-M   'P 1'
#
loop_
_entity.id
_entity.type
_entity.pdbx_description
1 polymer ?
#
loop_
_entity_poly.entity_id
_entity_poly.type
_entity_poly.pdbx_seq_one_letter_code
_entity_poly.pdbx_strand_id
1 'polypeptide(L)'
;MVAPKIAIGKLKKQLGMVPWLRGRGPLSYHYGQWVDATYHVLVTLFGEGSEEARGFLEIVGIGAEERGWGVPISPNHPWGLHARLDRAEAYLSALVKRLEKA
;
A
#
# COMPACT_ATOMS: atom_id res chain seq x y z
N MET A 1 18.75 13.16 -2.94
CA MET A 1 19.19 11.75 -2.91
C MET A 1 18.54 11.04 -4.08
N VAL A 2 19.31 10.38 -4.94
CA VAL A 2 18.75 9.53 -6.01
C VAL A 2 18.34 8.21 -5.34
N ALA A 3 17.05 7.91 -5.32
CA ALA A 3 16.57 6.64 -4.78
C ALA A 3 17.15 5.47 -5.60
N PRO A 4 17.62 4.38 -4.98
CA PRO A 4 18.24 3.28 -5.71
C PRO A 4 17.23 2.66 -6.70
N LYS A 5 17.62 2.53 -7.97
CA LYS A 5 16.78 1.97 -9.06
C LYS A 5 16.12 0.63 -8.68
N ILE A 6 16.82 -0.19 -7.88
CA ILE A 6 16.31 -1.47 -7.37
C ILE A 6 15.08 -1.26 -6.47
N ALA A 7 15.09 -0.25 -5.60
CA ALA A 7 13.99 0.01 -4.67
C ALA A 7 12.76 0.60 -5.39
N ILE A 8 12.96 1.46 -6.40
CA ILE A 8 11.87 1.91 -7.31
C ILE A 8 11.26 0.70 -8.02
N GLY A 9 12.08 -0.24 -8.50
CA GLY A 9 11.62 -1.48 -9.11
C GLY A 9 10.81 -2.35 -8.13
N LYS A 10 11.19 -2.42 -6.85
CA LYS A 10 10.41 -3.10 -5.82
C LYS A 10 9.06 -2.42 -5.57
N LEU A 11 9.01 -1.09 -5.54
CA LEU A 11 7.75 -0.35 -5.37
C LEU A 11 6.79 -0.59 -6.54
N LYS A 12 7.30 -0.60 -7.78
CA LYS A 12 6.52 -0.97 -8.97
C LYS A 12 5.96 -2.39 -8.90
N LYS A 13 6.74 -3.34 -8.37
CA LYS A 13 6.24 -4.71 -8.14
C LYS A 13 5.08 -4.73 -7.15
N GLN A 14 5.17 -3.99 -6.05
CA GLN A 14 4.07 -3.90 -5.08
C GLN A 14 2.82 -3.27 -5.68
N LEU A 15 2.97 -2.22 -6.49
CA LEU A 15 1.87 -1.62 -7.25
C LEU A 15 1.22 -2.64 -8.20
N GLY A 16 2.03 -3.44 -8.90
CA GLY A 16 1.55 -4.50 -9.81
C GLY A 16 0.80 -5.64 -9.12
N MET A 17 0.90 -5.81 -7.80
CA MET A 17 0.16 -6.83 -7.04
C MET A 17 -1.29 -6.44 -6.77
N VAL A 18 -1.64 -5.14 -6.83
CA VAL A 18 -2.98 -4.65 -6.45
C VAL A 18 -4.10 -5.33 -7.25
N PRO A 19 -4.04 -5.46 -8.60
CA PRO A 19 -5.11 -6.14 -9.34
C PRO A 19 -5.31 -7.60 -8.92
N TRP A 20 -4.21 -8.31 -8.64
CA TRP A 20 -4.26 -9.70 -8.18
C TRP A 20 -4.90 -9.80 -6.79
N LEU A 21 -4.57 -8.91 -5.86
CA LEU A 21 -5.17 -8.86 -4.53
C LEU A 21 -6.67 -8.57 -4.59
N ARG A 22 -7.10 -7.65 -5.48
CA ARG A 22 -8.51 -7.32 -5.70
C ARG A 22 -9.31 -8.54 -6.16
N GLY A 23 -8.71 -9.40 -7.00
CA GLY A 23 -9.32 -10.62 -7.51
C GLY A 23 -9.48 -11.77 -6.50
N ARG A 24 -8.91 -11.66 -5.28
CA ARG A 24 -8.99 -12.72 -4.24
C ARG A 24 -10.27 -12.69 -3.40
N GLY A 25 -11.15 -11.70 -3.62
CA GLY A 25 -12.36 -11.51 -2.82
C GLY A 25 -12.17 -10.52 -1.67
N PRO A 26 -13.17 -10.32 -0.79
CA PRO A 26 -13.17 -9.23 0.20
C PRO A 26 -12.26 -9.46 1.41
N LEU A 27 -11.65 -10.65 1.54
CA LEU A 27 -10.74 -11.01 2.62
C LEU A 27 -9.54 -11.76 2.03
N SER A 28 -8.32 -11.34 2.33
CA SER A 28 -7.11 -11.98 1.79
C SER A 28 -5.98 -11.97 2.81
N TYR A 29 -5.51 -13.15 3.21
CA TYR A 29 -4.29 -13.30 4.00
C TYR A 29 -3.09 -12.62 3.32
N HIS A 30 -3.05 -12.63 1.99
CA HIS A 30 -1.99 -11.97 1.23
C HIS A 30 -2.05 -10.45 1.28
N TYR A 31 -3.18 -9.86 1.67
CA TYR A 31 -3.26 -8.41 1.86
C TYR A 31 -2.34 -7.96 3.00
N GLY A 32 -2.36 -8.65 4.15
CA GLY A 32 -1.46 -8.33 5.27
C GLY A 32 0.01 -8.45 4.87
N GLN A 33 0.38 -9.57 4.22
CA GLN A 33 1.74 -9.77 3.72
C GLN A 33 2.18 -8.69 2.73
N TRP A 34 1.27 -8.25 1.86
CA TRP A 34 1.52 -7.17 0.91
C TRP A 34 1.67 -5.81 1.60
N VAL A 35 0.87 -5.52 2.63
CA VAL A 35 1.01 -4.31 3.45
C VAL A 35 2.40 -4.25 4.08
N ASP A 36 2.83 -5.33 4.74
CA ASP A 36 4.14 -5.39 5.40
C ASP A 36 5.29 -5.21 4.39
N ALA A 37 5.24 -5.94 3.27
CA ALA A 37 6.25 -5.86 2.23
C ALA A 37 6.31 -4.47 1.58
N THR A 38 5.16 -3.83 1.37
CA THR A 38 5.06 -2.49 0.79
C THR A 38 5.59 -1.44 1.77
N TYR A 39 5.20 -1.51 3.04
CA TYR A 39 5.70 -0.61 4.08
C TYR A 39 7.23 -0.68 4.19
N HIS A 40 7.81 -1.89 4.17
CA HIS A 40 9.26 -2.06 4.22
C HIS A 40 9.99 -1.44 3.02
N VAL A 41 9.39 -1.52 1.81
CA VAL A 41 9.94 -0.84 0.62
C VAL A 41 9.88 0.68 0.79
N LEU A 42 8.78 1.22 1.33
CA LEU A 42 8.65 2.65 1.58
C LEU A 42 9.66 3.15 2.62
N VAL A 43 9.85 2.42 3.72
CA VAL A 43 10.89 2.72 4.73
C VAL A 43 12.28 2.68 4.11
N THR A 44 12.56 1.72 3.22
CA THR A 44 13.86 1.65 2.52
C THR A 44 14.09 2.84 1.58
N LEU A 45 13.02 3.37 0.96
CA LEU A 45 13.11 4.47 0.01
C LEU A 45 13.17 5.85 0.68
N PHE A 46 12.38 6.05 1.72
CA PHE A 46 12.09 7.37 2.30
C PHE A 46 12.55 7.50 3.76
N GLY A 47 12.96 6.39 4.39
CA GLY A 47 13.29 6.34 5.81
C GLY A 47 12.11 5.94 6.68
N GLU A 48 12.42 5.46 7.88
CA GLU A 48 11.43 5.14 8.91
C GLU A 48 10.74 6.42 9.41
N GLY A 49 9.42 6.38 9.56
CA GLY A 49 8.63 7.55 9.97
C GLY A 49 8.49 8.65 8.91
N SER A 50 8.90 8.40 7.67
CA SER A 50 8.62 9.29 6.54
C SER A 50 7.11 9.51 6.32
N GLU A 51 6.76 10.65 5.73
CA GLU A 51 5.37 10.95 5.35
C GLU A 51 4.83 9.90 4.38
N GLU A 52 5.70 9.36 3.51
CA GLU A 52 5.36 8.31 2.57
C GLU A 52 4.97 7.00 3.25
N ALA A 53 5.77 6.58 4.24
CA ALA A 53 5.51 5.36 4.98
C ALA A 53 4.26 5.51 5.89
N ARG A 54 4.11 6.65 6.56
CA ARG A 54 2.94 6.93 7.41
C ARG A 54 1.64 7.04 6.61
N GLY A 55 1.65 7.80 5.50
CA GLY A 55 0.48 7.97 4.66
C GLY A 55 -0.02 6.65 4.07
N PHE A 56 0.90 5.74 3.71
CA PHE A 56 0.52 4.39 3.30
C PHE A 56 -0.19 3.61 4.43
N LEU A 57 0.33 3.66 5.66
CA LEU A 57 -0.29 2.98 6.80
C LEU A 57 -1.68 3.52 7.14
N GLU A 58 -1.89 4.82 7.00
CA GLU A 58 -3.21 5.44 7.18
C GLU A 58 -4.23 4.94 6.15
N ILE A 59 -3.80 4.79 4.88
CA ILE A 59 -4.65 4.30 3.78
C ILE A 59 -5.06 2.83 4.00
N VAL A 60 -4.09 1.98 4.35
CA VAL A 60 -4.30 0.54 4.53
C VAL A 60 -4.89 0.21 5.90
N GLY A 61 -5.03 1.21 6.77
CA GLY A 61 -5.84 1.20 7.99
C GLY A 61 -5.14 0.66 9.25
N ILE A 62 -3.84 0.89 9.41
CA ILE A 62 -3.18 0.64 10.70
C ILE A 62 -3.49 1.83 11.65
N GLY A 63 -4.01 1.56 12.86
CA GLY A 63 -3.99 2.52 13.98
C GLY A 63 -5.28 3.21 14.42
N ALA A 64 -6.48 2.79 13.98
CA ALA A 64 -7.73 3.25 14.61
C ALA A 64 -8.69 2.06 14.86
N GLU A 65 -9.44 2.10 15.97
CA GLU A 65 -10.41 1.04 16.33
C GLU A 65 -11.38 0.71 15.20
N GLU A 66 -11.87 1.73 14.48
CA GLU A 66 -12.77 1.57 13.32
C GLU A 66 -12.06 1.12 12.02
N ARG A 67 -10.72 1.20 12.00
CA ARG A 67 -9.87 0.86 10.85
C ARG A 67 -9.15 -0.48 11.00
N GLY A 68 -9.27 -1.12 12.16
CA GLY A 68 -8.48 -2.27 12.60
C GLY A 68 -8.34 -3.40 11.57
N TRP A 69 -7.47 -4.36 11.87
CA TRP A 69 -7.13 -5.46 10.96
C TRP A 69 -8.32 -6.31 10.48
N GLY A 70 -9.49 -6.19 11.12
CA GLY A 70 -10.76 -6.74 10.63
C GLY A 70 -11.26 -5.97 9.41
N VAL A 71 -10.85 -6.39 8.21
CA VAL A 71 -11.37 -5.82 6.96
C VAL A 71 -12.87 -6.13 6.84
N PRO A 72 -13.75 -5.12 6.77
CA PRO A 72 -15.18 -5.34 6.57
C PRO A 72 -15.41 -6.11 5.27
N ILE A 73 -16.17 -7.21 5.36
CA ILE A 73 -16.42 -8.14 4.23
C ILE A 73 -17.37 -7.52 3.21
N SER A 74 -18.18 -6.52 3.61
CA SER A 74 -19.11 -5.84 2.71
C SER A 74 -18.34 -5.19 1.55
N PRO A 75 -18.63 -5.57 0.29
CA PRO A 75 -17.83 -5.16 -0.89
C PRO A 75 -17.70 -3.65 -1.07
N ASN A 76 -18.74 -2.91 -0.67
CA ASN A 76 -18.81 -1.46 -0.83
C ASN A 76 -18.50 -0.70 0.47
N HIS A 77 -17.98 -1.39 1.49
CA HIS A 77 -17.59 -0.71 2.71
C HIS A 77 -16.41 0.23 2.43
N PRO A 78 -16.43 1.49 2.89
CA PRO A 78 -15.35 2.45 2.65
C PRO A 78 -13.97 1.97 3.15
N TRP A 79 -13.99 1.08 4.14
CA TRP A 79 -12.81 0.43 4.71
C TRP A 79 -12.67 -1.07 4.36
N GLY A 80 -13.48 -1.59 3.44
CA GLY A 80 -13.32 -2.93 2.88
C GLY A 80 -12.05 -3.05 2.02
N LEU A 81 -11.68 -4.27 1.66
CA LEU A 81 -10.41 -4.55 0.98
C LEU A 81 -10.25 -3.76 -0.32
N HIS A 82 -11.28 -3.76 -1.16
CA HIS A 82 -11.24 -3.10 -2.47
C HIS A 82 -11.03 -1.59 -2.34
N ALA A 83 -11.78 -0.92 -1.47
CA ALA A 83 -11.62 0.50 -1.24
C ALA A 83 -10.23 0.87 -0.68
N ARG A 84 -9.64 0.02 0.17
CA ARG A 84 -8.26 0.20 0.65
C ARG A 84 -7.25 0.03 -0.50
N LEU A 85 -7.42 -1.00 -1.32
CA LEU A 85 -6.56 -1.26 -2.47
C LEU A 85 -6.64 -0.14 -3.52
N ASP A 86 -7.81 0.43 -3.79
CA ASP A 86 -7.97 1.53 -4.74
C ASP A 86 -7.22 2.80 -4.28
N ARG A 87 -7.36 3.15 -2.99
CA ARG A 87 -6.61 4.27 -2.39
C ARG A 87 -5.10 4.01 -2.42
N ALA A 88 -4.68 2.79 -2.10
CA ALA A 88 -3.28 2.44 -2.08
C ALA A 88 -2.67 2.41 -3.49
N GLU A 89 -3.40 1.93 -4.50
CA GLU A 89 -2.98 1.95 -5.90
C GLU A 89 -2.73 3.37 -6.38
N ALA A 90 -3.66 4.30 -6.09
CA ALA A 90 -3.51 5.70 -6.44
C ALA A 90 -2.28 6.32 -5.76
N TYR A 91 -2.08 6.03 -4.48
CA TYR A 91 -0.97 6.54 -3.68
C TYR A 91 0.39 6.04 -4.18
N LEU A 92 0.55 4.72 -4.34
CA LEU A 92 1.79 4.11 -4.81
C LEU A 92 2.11 4.54 -6.26
N SER A 93 1.09 4.71 -7.11
CA SER A 93 1.25 5.24 -8.46
C SER A 93 1.80 6.68 -8.45
N ALA A 94 1.31 7.54 -7.56
CA ALA A 94 1.82 8.90 -7.41
C ALA A 94 3.28 8.92 -6.93
N LEU A 95 3.63 8.04 -5.98
CA LEU A 95 5.01 7.91 -5.50
C LEU A 95 5.97 7.44 -6.60
N VAL A 96 5.60 6.41 -7.37
CA VAL A 96 6.40 5.94 -8.50
C VAL A 96 6.63 7.06 -9.51
N LYS A 97 5.57 7.77 -9.92
CA LYS A 97 5.68 8.90 -10.87
C LYS A 97 6.61 10.01 -10.35
N ARG A 98 6.58 10.30 -9.03
CA ARG A 98 7.46 11.29 -8.42
C ARG A 98 8.92 10.84 -8.45
N LEU A 99 9.18 9.58 -8.12
CA LEU A 99 10.53 8.99 -8.11
C LEU A 99 11.14 8.86 -9.52
N GLU A 100 10.33 8.72 -10.56
CA GLU A 100 10.81 8.66 -11.96
C GLU A 100 11.16 10.04 -12.54
N LYS A 101 10.63 11.11 -11.95
CA LYS A 101 10.91 12.49 -12.35
C LYS A 101 12.08 13.13 -11.62
N ALA A 102 12.52 12.52 -10.51
CA ALA A 102 13.61 12.99 -9.66
C ALA A 102 14.96 12.41 -10.10
#